data_AF-A0AAR2IPE7-F1
#
_entry.id   AF-A0AAR2IPE7-F1
#
_cell.length_a   1.000
_cell.length_b   1.000
_cell.length_c   1.000
_cell.angle_alpha   90.00
_cell.angle_beta   90.00
_cell.angle_gamma   90.00
#
_symmetry.space_group_name_H-M   'P 1'
#
loop_
_entity.id
_entity.type
_entity.pdbx_description
1 polymer ?
#
loop_
_entity_poly.entity_id
_entity_poly.type
_entity_poly.pdbx_seq_one_letter_code
_entity_poly.pdbx_strand_id
1 'polypeptide(L)'
;LASDQGYISLLVLLDLSVAFDTIDHNILLERLENLIGIKGSALTWFKSYLSDRYQCVHLKNKCSYQSRVKYGVPQGSILGPILFTLYMLPLGKIIRRHGINFHCYADDTQLYISAKPNEDLCLNQITDCIREIRKWMTLNFLLLNSDKTEVLLLGPKLDKIDNIVVEIDGHLIIPVSVPPKEHPPNTRVCVRVSRFRHCEAEMSLLNSHPFSFFCINIALNHL
;
A
#
# COMPACT_ATOMS: atom_id res chain seq x y z
N LEU A 1 -8.42 -19.93 -2.98
CA LEU A 1 -7.30 -19.03 -2.57
C LEU A 1 -6.18 -19.87 -1.94
N ALA A 2 -4.94 -19.38 -1.86
CA ALA A 2 -3.79 -20.14 -1.35
C ALA A 2 -4.04 -20.77 0.05
N SER A 3 -4.75 -20.06 0.93
CA SER A 3 -5.16 -20.57 2.24
C SER A 3 -6.10 -21.79 2.17
N ASP A 4 -6.96 -21.88 1.15
CA ASP A 4 -7.87 -23.05 0.96
C ASP A 4 -7.09 -24.29 0.50
N GLN A 5 -5.88 -24.09 -0.04
CA GLN A 5 -4.96 -25.15 -0.42
C GLN A 5 -3.94 -25.45 0.69
N GLY A 6 -4.13 -24.87 1.88
CA GLY A 6 -3.29 -25.09 3.04
C GLY A 6 -2.00 -24.26 3.09
N TYR A 7 -1.81 -23.28 2.20
CA TYR A 7 -0.60 -22.46 2.17
C TYR A 7 -0.57 -21.46 3.34
N ILE A 8 0.64 -21.13 3.77
CA ILE A 8 0.95 -20.01 4.65
C ILE A 8 1.27 -18.81 3.75
N SER A 9 0.67 -17.65 4.02
CA SER A 9 0.89 -16.43 3.25
C SER A 9 1.31 -15.29 4.16
N LEU A 10 2.39 -14.62 3.80
CA LEU A 10 2.83 -13.37 4.40
C LEU A 10 2.34 -12.22 3.51
N LEU A 11 1.64 -11.27 4.11
CA LEU A 11 1.12 -10.07 3.47
C LEU A 11 1.78 -8.85 4.13
N VAL A 12 2.32 -7.94 3.34
CA VAL A 12 2.91 -6.67 3.79
C VAL A 12 2.06 -5.54 3.22
N LEU A 13 1.45 -4.77 4.11
CA LEU A 13 0.60 -3.62 3.79
C LEU A 13 1.46 -2.36 3.91
N LEU A 14 1.88 -1.81 2.77
CA LEU A 14 2.64 -0.57 2.70
C LEU A 14 1.69 0.63 2.79
N ASP A 15 1.98 1.55 3.70
CA ASP A 15 1.24 2.81 3.86
C ASP A 15 2.10 3.99 3.38
N LEU A 16 1.51 4.91 2.62
CA LEU A 16 2.18 6.14 2.19
C LEU A 16 1.68 7.34 2.99
N SER A 17 2.61 8.15 3.48
CA SER A 17 2.27 9.42 4.11
C SER A 17 1.90 10.46 3.06
N VAL A 18 0.71 11.06 3.18
CA VAL A 18 0.24 12.21 2.38
C VAL A 18 0.50 12.04 0.88
N ALA A 19 0.12 10.87 0.35
CA ALA A 19 0.51 10.39 -0.98
C ALA A 19 0.10 11.34 -2.12
N PHE A 20 -1.11 11.91 -2.06
CA PHE A 20 -1.61 12.84 -3.08
C PHE A 20 -0.93 14.20 -3.04
N ASP A 21 -0.39 14.62 -1.89
CA ASP A 21 0.21 15.95 -1.68
C ASP A 21 1.71 15.99 -2.01
N THR A 22 2.31 14.81 -2.24
CA THR A 22 3.76 14.64 -2.42
C THR A 22 4.18 14.46 -3.88
N ILE A 23 3.22 14.40 -4.81
CA ILE A 23 3.49 14.18 -6.24
C ILE A 23 4.30 15.33 -6.84
N ASP A 24 5.52 15.04 -7.29
CA ASP A 24 6.31 16.00 -8.03
C ASP A 24 5.77 16.19 -9.45
N HIS A 25 5.50 17.45 -9.81
CA HIS A 25 4.89 17.78 -11.10
C HIS A 25 5.82 17.47 -12.28
N ASN A 26 7.14 17.65 -12.14
CA ASN A 26 8.08 17.40 -13.23
C ASN A 26 8.19 15.90 -13.50
N ILE A 27 8.35 15.08 -12.45
CA ILE A 27 8.38 13.62 -12.56
C ILE A 27 7.08 13.10 -13.17
N LEU A 28 5.92 13.62 -12.74
CA LEU A 28 4.63 13.25 -13.30
C LEU A 28 4.57 13.57 -14.80
N LEU A 29 4.90 14.80 -15.19
CA LEU A 29 4.90 15.25 -16.58
C LEU A 29 5.87 14.44 -17.46
N GLU A 30 7.08 14.17 -16.96
CA GLU A 30 8.07 13.35 -17.65
C GLU A 30 7.53 11.93 -17.90
N ARG A 31 6.83 11.34 -16.92
CA ARG A 31 6.22 10.01 -17.07
C ARG A 31 5.07 10.03 -18.07
N LEU A 32 4.20 11.04 -18.00
CA LEU A 32 3.12 11.19 -18.99
C LEU A 32 3.69 11.25 -20.41
N GLU A 33 4.79 11.98 -20.61
CA GLU A 33 5.43 12.13 -21.92
C GLU A 33 6.20 10.90 -22.37
N ASN A 34 7.08 10.36 -21.53
CA ASN A 34 8.08 9.36 -21.92
C ASN A 34 7.66 7.91 -21.63
N LEU A 35 6.89 7.67 -20.57
CA LEU A 35 6.43 6.32 -20.21
C LEU A 35 5.07 6.01 -20.82
N ILE A 36 4.15 6.98 -20.81
CA ILE A 36 2.78 6.80 -21.31
C ILE A 36 2.66 7.23 -22.78
N GLY A 37 3.50 8.17 -23.22
CA GLY A 37 3.51 8.65 -24.61
C GLY A 37 2.52 9.79 -24.89
N ILE A 38 2.03 10.49 -23.87
CA ILE A 38 1.15 11.66 -24.03
C ILE A 38 1.98 12.84 -24.55
N LYS A 39 1.59 13.39 -25.70
CA LYS A 39 2.32 14.47 -26.38
C LYS A 39 1.39 15.57 -26.85
N GLY A 40 1.98 16.66 -27.36
CA GLY A 40 1.24 17.76 -28.01
C GLY A 40 0.29 18.48 -27.06
N SER A 41 -0.91 18.80 -27.56
CA SER A 41 -1.91 19.58 -26.84
C SER A 41 -2.34 18.95 -25.50
N ALA A 42 -2.45 17.62 -25.44
CA ALA A 42 -2.79 16.92 -24.21
C ALA A 42 -1.73 17.09 -23.12
N LEU A 43 -0.44 16.99 -23.49
CA LEU A 43 0.66 17.23 -22.54
C LEU A 43 0.70 18.69 -22.09
N THR A 44 0.52 19.64 -23.02
CA THR A 44 0.42 21.07 -22.70
C THR A 44 -0.74 21.36 -21.75
N TRP A 45 -1.87 20.68 -21.92
CA TRP A 45 -3.01 20.77 -21.03
C TRP A 45 -2.68 20.27 -19.61
N PHE A 46 -2.01 19.12 -19.47
CA PHE A 46 -1.55 18.65 -18.15
C PHE A 46 -0.54 19.60 -17.50
N LYS A 47 0.39 20.18 -18.28
CA LYS A 47 1.32 21.20 -17.79
C LYS A 47 0.55 22.41 -17.23
N SER A 48 -0.45 22.89 -17.95
CA SER A 48 -1.32 23.98 -17.49
C SER A 48 -2.16 23.59 -16.27
N TYR A 49 -2.63 22.35 -16.19
CA TYR A 49 -3.46 21.86 -15.09
C TYR A 49 -2.72 21.84 -13.74
N LEU A 50 -1.41 21.53 -13.78
CA LEU A 50 -0.55 21.43 -12.58
C LEU A 50 0.14 22.75 -12.22
N SER A 51 0.37 23.64 -13.19
CA SER A 51 1.11 24.90 -12.99
C SER A 51 0.29 26.00 -12.32
N ASP A 52 0.99 26.94 -11.67
CA ASP A 52 0.45 28.19 -11.11
C ASP A 52 -0.79 28.02 -10.22
N ARG A 53 -0.80 26.92 -9.48
CA ARG A 53 -1.82 26.63 -8.47
C ARG A 53 -1.48 27.29 -7.14
N TYR A 54 -2.53 27.76 -6.46
CA TYR A 54 -2.46 28.36 -5.14
C TYR A 54 -3.53 27.77 -4.22
N GLN A 55 -3.26 27.75 -2.92
CA GLN A 55 -4.17 27.31 -1.87
C GLN A 55 -4.24 28.35 -0.74
N CYS A 56 -5.40 28.46 -0.07
CA CYS A 56 -5.55 29.15 1.21
C CYS A 56 -6.39 28.30 2.16
N VAL A 57 -6.24 28.54 3.47
CA VAL A 57 -7.13 27.98 4.49
C VAL A 57 -8.26 28.95 4.72
N HIS A 58 -9.51 28.49 4.58
CA HIS A 58 -10.69 29.28 4.88
C HIS A 58 -11.32 28.79 6.20
N LEU A 59 -11.44 29.68 7.18
CA LEU A 59 -12.05 29.38 8.47
C LEU A 59 -13.11 30.44 8.79
N LYS A 60 -14.38 30.02 8.84
CA LYS A 60 -15.55 30.90 8.99
C LYS A 60 -15.58 31.98 7.90
N ASN A 61 -15.29 33.25 8.23
CA ASN A 61 -15.30 34.37 7.30
C ASN A 61 -13.89 34.94 7.05
N LYS A 62 -12.84 34.16 7.32
CA LYS A 62 -11.43 34.57 7.11
C LYS A 62 -10.71 33.56 6.23
N CYS A 63 -9.93 34.04 5.25
CA CYS A 63 -8.99 33.23 4.45
C CYS A 63 -7.56 33.64 4.81
N SER A 64 -6.65 32.66 4.84
CA SER A 64 -5.22 32.90 4.98
C SER A 64 -4.63 33.58 3.73
N TYR A 65 -3.36 33.98 3.80
CA TYR A 65 -2.62 34.30 2.59
C TYR A 65 -2.58 33.09 1.64
N GLN A 66 -2.56 33.39 0.33
CA GLN A 66 -2.40 32.38 -0.71
C GLN A 66 -0.98 31.83 -0.68
N SER A 67 -0.85 30.51 -0.78
CA SER A 67 0.43 29.80 -0.90
C SER A 67 0.45 29.02 -2.20
N ARG A 68 1.59 29.02 -2.90
CA ARG A 68 1.75 28.28 -4.16
C ARG A 68 1.85 26.78 -3.89
N VAL A 69 1.13 25.99 -4.68
CA VAL A 69 1.15 24.52 -4.63
C VAL A 69 2.26 24.02 -5.55
N LYS A 70 3.35 23.52 -4.96
CA LYS A 70 4.53 23.02 -5.70
C LYS A 70 4.50 21.51 -5.95
N TYR A 71 3.75 20.79 -5.12
CA TYR A 71 3.64 19.34 -5.13
C TYR A 71 2.19 18.95 -4.99
N GLY A 72 1.91 17.71 -5.37
CA GLY A 72 0.62 17.09 -5.23
C GLY A 72 -0.32 17.37 -6.38
N VAL A 73 -1.41 16.61 -6.40
CA VAL A 73 -2.51 16.77 -7.35
C VAL A 73 -3.75 17.27 -6.61
N PRO A 74 -4.67 17.98 -7.30
CA PRO A 74 -5.85 18.54 -6.62
C PRO A 74 -6.72 17.43 -6.03
N GLN A 75 -6.81 17.39 -4.69
CA GLN A 75 -7.70 16.49 -3.98
C GLN A 75 -9.17 16.82 -4.30
N GLY A 76 -10.01 15.79 -4.45
CA GLY A 76 -11.40 15.94 -4.88
C GLY A 76 -11.59 16.17 -6.39
N SER A 77 -10.52 16.17 -7.18
CA SER A 77 -10.61 16.17 -8.64
C SER A 77 -10.73 14.75 -9.20
N ILE A 78 -11.39 14.63 -10.36
CA ILE A 78 -11.49 13.36 -11.09
C ILE A 78 -10.11 12.85 -11.53
N LEU A 79 -9.20 13.77 -11.87
CA LEU A 79 -7.88 13.42 -12.39
C LEU A 79 -6.86 13.08 -11.30
N GLY A 80 -7.04 13.54 -10.06
CA GLY A 80 -6.10 13.29 -8.97
C GLY A 80 -5.76 11.79 -8.82
N PRO A 81 -6.75 10.91 -8.63
CA PRO A 81 -6.55 9.45 -8.55
C PRO A 81 -5.87 8.84 -9.78
N ILE A 82 -6.22 9.31 -10.98
CA ILE A 82 -5.64 8.81 -12.24
C ILE A 82 -4.17 9.22 -12.33
N LEU A 83 -3.86 10.48 -12.07
CA LEU A 83 -2.48 10.99 -12.10
C LEU A 83 -1.61 10.32 -11.04
N PHE A 84 -2.15 10.06 -9.85
CA PHE A 84 -1.46 9.30 -8.81
C PHE A 84 -1.16 7.87 -9.27
N THR A 85 -2.13 7.19 -9.87
CA THR A 85 -1.94 5.84 -10.42
C THR A 85 -0.86 5.81 -11.49
N LEU A 86 -0.86 6.78 -12.41
CA LEU A 86 0.16 6.91 -13.46
C LEU A 86 1.55 7.19 -12.87
N TYR A 87 1.62 7.95 -11.78
CA TYR A 87 2.84 8.18 -11.03
C TYR A 87 3.37 6.87 -10.41
N MET A 88 2.50 6.02 -9.88
CA MET A 88 2.88 4.78 -9.22
C MET A 88 3.26 3.64 -10.18
N LEU A 89 2.99 3.76 -11.49
CA LEU A 89 3.21 2.69 -12.47
C LEU A 89 4.59 1.98 -12.40
N PRO A 90 5.74 2.69 -12.26
CA PRO A 90 7.04 2.03 -12.20
C PRO A 90 7.22 1.11 -10.98
N LEU A 91 6.47 1.32 -9.91
CA LEU A 91 6.51 0.50 -8.69
C LEU A 91 6.21 -0.97 -9.01
N GLY A 92 5.21 -1.24 -9.84
CA GLY A 92 4.86 -2.61 -10.23
C GLY A 92 5.98 -3.31 -11.00
N LYS A 93 6.83 -2.58 -11.73
CA LYS A 93 8.01 -3.16 -12.40
C LYS A 93 9.08 -3.56 -11.39
N ILE A 94 9.27 -2.78 -10.32
CA ILE A 94 10.19 -3.10 -9.23
C ILE A 94 9.73 -4.40 -8.56
N ILE A 95 8.47 -4.46 -8.16
CA ILE A 95 7.92 -5.61 -7.44
C ILE A 95 8.03 -6.90 -8.27
N ARG A 96 7.68 -6.84 -9.57
CA ARG A 96 7.78 -8.01 -10.47
C ARG A 96 9.23 -8.50 -10.67
N ARG A 97 10.22 -7.61 -10.66
CA ARG A 97 11.64 -8.02 -10.75
C ARG A 97 12.08 -8.87 -9.56
N HIS A 98 11.50 -8.60 -8.40
CA HIS A 98 11.69 -9.41 -7.21
C HIS A 98 10.80 -10.66 -7.20
N GLY A 99 10.01 -10.96 -8.23
CA GLY A 99 9.13 -12.14 -8.25
C GLY A 99 8.08 -12.16 -7.13
N ILE A 100 7.77 -11.00 -6.55
CA ILE A 100 6.79 -10.85 -5.47
C ILE A 100 5.41 -10.58 -6.07
N ASN A 101 4.37 -11.19 -5.50
CA ASN A 101 3.01 -10.88 -5.88
C ASN A 101 2.54 -9.61 -5.17
N PHE A 102 1.69 -8.83 -5.82
CA PHE A 102 1.20 -7.59 -5.23
C PHE A 102 -0.18 -7.19 -5.74
N HIS A 103 -0.79 -6.30 -4.97
CA HIS A 103 -2.00 -5.59 -5.33
C HIS A 103 -1.80 -4.11 -5.00
N CYS A 104 -2.22 -3.24 -5.91
CA CYS A 104 -2.21 -1.79 -5.71
C CYS A 104 -3.62 -1.27 -5.92
N TYR A 105 -4.12 -0.49 -4.97
CA TYR A 105 -5.38 0.22 -5.11
C TYR A 105 -5.21 1.64 -4.56
N ALA A 106 -5.31 2.65 -5.43
CA ALA A 106 -4.91 4.01 -5.09
C ALA A 106 -3.50 4.02 -4.43
N ASP A 107 -3.38 4.57 -3.23
CA ASP A 107 -2.16 4.60 -2.42
C ASP A 107 -1.87 3.32 -1.62
N ASP A 108 -2.86 2.45 -1.43
CA ASP A 108 -2.65 1.17 -0.75
C ASP A 108 -1.84 0.21 -1.64
N THR A 109 -0.68 -0.23 -1.16
CA THR A 109 0.13 -1.25 -1.83
C THR A 109 0.35 -2.45 -0.92
N GLN A 110 -0.07 -3.62 -1.40
CA GLN A 110 0.03 -4.88 -0.67
C GLN A 110 1.00 -5.80 -1.38
N LEU A 111 2.02 -6.30 -0.69
CA LEU A 111 2.94 -7.32 -1.18
C LEU A 111 2.60 -8.66 -0.52
N TYR A 112 2.69 -9.76 -1.24
CA TYR A 112 2.49 -11.06 -0.62
C TYR A 112 3.34 -12.17 -1.23
N ILE A 113 3.75 -13.08 -0.33
CA ILE A 113 4.42 -14.34 -0.65
C ILE A 113 3.66 -15.48 0.02
N SER A 114 3.60 -16.62 -0.65
CA SER A 114 2.94 -17.82 -0.14
C SER A 114 3.87 -19.01 -0.26
N ALA A 115 3.85 -19.87 0.74
CA ALA A 115 4.60 -21.12 0.78
C ALA A 115 3.70 -22.24 1.28
N LYS A 116 3.97 -23.48 0.87
CA LYS A 116 3.31 -24.63 1.49
C LYS A 116 3.78 -24.78 2.95
N PRO A 117 3.04 -25.48 3.82
CA PRO A 117 3.45 -25.68 5.23
C PRO A 117 4.85 -26.26 5.44
N ASN A 118 5.34 -27.01 4.46
CA ASN A 118 6.64 -27.69 4.47
C ASN A 118 7.75 -26.90 3.74
N GLU A 119 7.42 -25.74 3.18
CA GLU A 119 8.36 -24.86 2.48
C GLU A 119 8.58 -23.59 3.30
N ASP A 120 9.76 -23.00 3.19
CA ASP A 120 10.07 -21.74 3.85
C ASP A 120 9.56 -20.55 3.05
N LEU A 121 9.10 -19.52 3.74
CA LEU A 121 8.77 -18.24 3.13
C LEU A 121 10.08 -17.57 2.67
N CYS A 122 10.07 -17.01 1.46
CA CYS A 122 11.20 -16.27 0.89
C CYS A 122 11.34 -14.86 1.52
N LEU A 123 11.63 -14.80 2.83
CA LEU A 123 11.67 -13.54 3.60
C LEU A 123 12.72 -12.55 3.09
N ASN A 124 13.90 -13.05 2.67
CA ASN A 124 14.95 -12.19 2.11
C ASN A 124 14.49 -11.46 0.84
N GLN A 125 13.74 -12.15 -0.02
CA GLN A 125 13.25 -11.61 -1.28
C GLN A 125 12.23 -10.49 -1.07
N ILE A 126 11.32 -10.65 -0.09
CA ILE A 126 10.37 -9.58 0.24
C ILE A 126 11.06 -8.39 0.93
N THR A 127 12.05 -8.64 1.80
CA THR A 127 12.85 -7.57 2.42
C THR A 127 13.68 -6.80 1.39
N ASP A 128 14.33 -7.47 0.45
CA ASP A 128 15.05 -6.83 -0.66
C ASP A 128 14.11 -5.99 -1.52
N CYS A 129 12.91 -6.52 -1.82
CA CYS A 129 11.87 -5.80 -2.55
C CYS A 129 11.44 -4.52 -1.82
N ILE A 130 11.13 -4.59 -0.52
CA ILE A 130 10.74 -3.44 0.31
C ILE A 130 11.86 -2.38 0.33
N ARG A 131 13.13 -2.80 0.42
CA ARG A 131 14.27 -1.88 0.41
C ARG A 131 14.35 -1.11 -0.91
N GLU A 132 14.16 -1.80 -2.03
CA GLU A 132 14.18 -1.15 -3.34
C GLU A 132 12.96 -0.25 -3.55
N ILE A 133 11.77 -0.69 -3.11
CA ILE A 133 10.55 0.13 -3.12
C ILE A 133 10.77 1.42 -2.36
N ARG A 134 11.31 1.35 -1.13
CA ARG A 134 11.59 2.55 -0.32
C ARG A 134 12.54 3.49 -1.05
N LYS A 135 13.66 2.98 -1.55
CA LYS A 135 14.64 3.77 -2.30
C LYS A 135 13.98 4.47 -3.49
N TRP A 136 13.15 3.75 -4.24
CA TRP A 136 12.41 4.33 -5.36
C TRP A 136 11.39 5.37 -4.91
N MET A 137 10.61 5.11 -3.85
CA MET A 137 9.64 6.05 -3.31
C MET A 137 10.32 7.36 -2.92
N THR A 138 11.43 7.30 -2.18
CA THR A 138 12.22 8.48 -1.78
C THR A 138 12.73 9.28 -2.99
N LEU A 139 13.25 8.60 -4.01
CA LEU A 139 13.71 9.26 -5.26
C LEU A 139 12.56 9.90 -6.05
N ASN A 140 11.33 9.47 -5.80
CA ASN A 140 10.12 10.01 -6.42
C ASN A 140 9.27 10.79 -5.41
N PHE A 141 9.89 11.36 -4.37
CA PHE A 141 9.26 12.24 -3.39
C PHE A 141 8.08 11.62 -2.60
N LEU A 142 7.90 10.31 -2.65
CA LEU A 142 6.92 9.58 -1.86
C LEU A 142 7.53 9.13 -0.53
N LEU A 143 6.74 9.23 0.54
CA LEU A 143 7.18 8.85 1.88
C LEU A 143 6.45 7.58 2.34
N LEU A 144 7.18 6.46 2.36
CA LEU A 144 6.69 5.23 2.98
C LEU A 144 6.59 5.43 4.50
N ASN A 145 5.41 5.18 5.06
CA ASN A 145 5.15 5.26 6.48
C ASN A 145 5.50 3.93 7.16
N SER A 146 6.72 3.83 7.68
CA SER A 146 7.20 2.63 8.37
C SER A 146 6.39 2.30 9.63
N ASP A 147 5.74 3.28 10.26
CA ASP A 147 4.98 3.09 11.51
C ASP A 147 3.56 2.57 11.27
N LYS A 148 2.98 2.90 10.12
CA LYS A 148 1.68 2.38 9.66
C LYS A 148 1.79 1.16 8.75
N THR A 149 3.01 0.82 8.31
CA THR A 149 3.24 -0.39 7.52
C THR A 149 3.01 -1.61 8.40
N GLU A 150 2.19 -2.54 7.92
CA GLU A 150 1.79 -3.73 8.68
C GLU A 150 2.17 -5.01 7.97
N VAL A 151 2.43 -6.05 8.76
CA VAL A 151 2.66 -7.39 8.25
C VAL A 151 1.60 -8.32 8.83
N LEU A 152 1.05 -9.19 7.99
CA LEU A 152 0.00 -10.14 8.35
C LEU A 152 0.43 -11.52 7.88
N LEU A 153 0.33 -12.50 8.78
CA LEU A 153 0.55 -13.90 8.46
C LEU A 153 -0.79 -14.64 8.47
N LEU A 154 -1.10 -15.30 7.36
CA LEU A 154 -2.37 -15.97 7.13
C LEU A 154 -2.14 -17.46 6.84
N GLY A 155 -2.85 -18.35 7.53
CA GLY A 155 -2.75 -19.79 7.28
C GLY A 155 -3.70 -20.63 8.17
N PRO A 156 -3.91 -21.91 7.82
CA PRO A 156 -4.77 -22.81 8.60
C PRO A 156 -4.13 -23.26 9.93
N LYS A 157 -2.79 -23.39 9.96
CA LYS A 157 -1.99 -23.65 11.16
C LYS A 157 -0.75 -22.79 11.10
N LEU A 158 -0.48 -22.08 12.19
CA LEU A 158 0.62 -21.14 12.28
C LEU A 158 1.65 -21.60 13.34
N ASP A 159 1.84 -22.90 13.50
CA ASP A 159 2.75 -23.48 14.50
C ASP A 159 4.24 -23.13 14.28
N LYS A 160 4.56 -22.44 13.17
CA LYS A 160 5.90 -21.95 12.79
C LYS A 160 6.08 -20.42 12.91
N ILE A 161 5.21 -19.72 13.66
CA ILE A 161 5.24 -18.24 13.79
C ILE A 161 6.60 -17.73 14.29
N ASP A 162 7.24 -18.46 15.21
CA ASP A 162 8.36 -17.95 16.02
C ASP A 162 9.62 -17.57 15.21
N ASN A 163 9.69 -17.96 13.93
CA ASN A 163 10.86 -17.72 13.07
C ASN A 163 10.62 -16.67 11.96
N ILE A 164 9.44 -16.05 11.88
CA ILE A 164 9.15 -15.07 10.83
C ILE A 164 9.53 -13.69 11.31
N VAL A 165 10.68 -13.19 10.87
CA VAL A 165 11.12 -11.81 11.15
C VAL A 165 11.21 -11.07 9.83
N VAL A 166 10.43 -10.00 9.69
CA VAL A 166 10.50 -9.12 8.52
C VAL A 166 11.18 -7.83 8.92
N GLU A 167 12.29 -7.51 8.28
CA GLU A 167 12.93 -6.22 8.48
C GLU A 167 12.29 -5.17 7.58
N ILE A 168 11.77 -4.11 8.20
CA ILE A 168 11.31 -2.90 7.53
C ILE A 168 12.06 -1.73 8.16
N ASP A 169 12.95 -1.10 7.39
CA ASP A 169 13.62 0.16 7.79
C ASP A 169 14.62 0.02 8.93
N GLY A 170 15.34 -1.10 9.00
CA GLY A 170 16.22 -1.40 10.13
C GLY A 170 15.48 -1.82 11.41
N HIS A 171 14.14 -1.93 11.36
CA HIS A 171 13.36 -2.48 12.47
C HIS A 171 12.81 -3.84 12.10
N LEU A 172 12.97 -4.77 13.04
CA LEU A 172 12.45 -6.12 12.96
C LEU A 172 10.98 -6.11 13.38
N ILE A 173 10.09 -6.54 12.49
CA ILE A 173 8.69 -6.76 12.81
C ILE A 173 8.52 -8.23 13.18
N ILE A 174 8.14 -8.47 14.44
CA ILE A 174 8.01 -9.80 15.05
C ILE A 174 6.52 -10.11 15.21
N PRO A 175 6.07 -11.33 14.91
CA PRO A 175 4.66 -11.65 14.94
C PRO A 175 4.06 -11.55 16.34
N VAL A 176 2.85 -11.02 16.44
CA VAL A 176 2.07 -11.00 17.68
C VAL A 176 0.89 -11.96 17.53
N SER A 177 0.93 -13.08 18.25
CA SER A 177 -0.18 -14.03 18.28
C SER A 177 -1.45 -13.32 18.77
N VAL A 178 -2.48 -13.25 17.93
CA VAL A 178 -3.80 -12.82 18.37
C VAL A 178 -4.39 -13.98 19.19
N PRO A 179 -4.77 -13.77 20.46
CA PRO A 179 -5.30 -14.85 21.29
C PRO A 179 -6.56 -15.45 20.63
N PRO A 180 -6.71 -16.78 20.64
CA PRO A 180 -7.85 -17.44 20.00
C PRO A 180 -9.14 -17.03 20.70
N LYS A 181 -9.98 -16.24 20.04
CA LYS A 181 -11.37 -16.06 20.46
C LYS A 181 -12.16 -17.27 19.95
N GLU A 182 -12.38 -18.30 20.76
CA GLU A 182 -13.28 -19.46 20.49
C GLU A 182 -13.60 -19.66 19.00
N HIS A 183 -12.59 -20.04 18.23
CA HIS A 183 -12.71 -20.14 16.79
C HIS A 183 -13.03 -21.60 16.41
N PRO A 184 -14.03 -21.86 15.54
CA PRO A 184 -14.34 -23.21 15.09
C PRO A 184 -13.12 -23.89 14.45
N PRO A 185 -13.05 -25.24 14.44
CA PRO A 185 -11.86 -26.02 14.08
C PRO A 185 -11.33 -25.84 12.64
N ASN A 186 -12.02 -25.07 11.79
CA ASN A 186 -11.60 -24.71 10.43
C ASN A 186 -11.33 -23.20 10.24
N THR A 187 -11.15 -22.45 11.33
CA THR A 187 -10.95 -21.00 11.24
C THR A 187 -9.54 -20.66 10.79
N ARG A 188 -9.44 -19.79 9.78
CA ARG A 188 -8.17 -19.20 9.34
C ARG A 188 -7.57 -18.42 10.50
N VAL A 189 -6.32 -18.71 10.84
CA VAL A 189 -5.59 -17.95 11.85
C VAL A 189 -4.91 -16.77 11.15
N CYS A 190 -5.11 -15.57 11.70
CA CYS A 190 -4.45 -14.35 11.28
C CYS A 190 -3.60 -13.84 12.44
N VAL A 191 -2.33 -13.59 12.15
CA VAL A 191 -1.39 -13.01 13.12
C VAL A 191 -0.96 -11.66 12.57
N ARG A 192 -1.26 -10.61 13.33
CA ARG A 192 -0.84 -9.24 13.01
C ARG A 192 0.55 -9.04 13.57
N VAL A 193 1.42 -8.52 12.73
CA VAL A 193 2.84 -8.31 12.98
C VAL A 193 3.02 -6.80 12.80
N SER A 194 2.90 -6.05 13.90
CA SER A 194 2.91 -4.58 13.90
C SER A 194 4.01 -4.03 14.83
N ARG A 195 4.43 -2.80 14.54
CA ARG A 195 5.67 -2.21 15.08
C ARG A 195 5.52 -1.58 16.47
N PHE A 196 4.32 -1.45 17.05
CA PHE A 196 4.13 -0.98 18.43
C PHE A 196 2.94 -1.60 19.18
N ARG A 197 3.15 -1.82 20.49
CA ARG A 197 2.19 -2.29 21.49
C ARG A 197 1.04 -1.29 21.68
N HIS A 198 -0.15 -1.81 22.00
CA HIS A 198 -1.44 -1.13 22.22
C HIS A 198 -2.24 -0.80 20.94
N CYS A 199 -3.01 -1.80 20.50
CA CYS A 199 -4.35 -1.55 20.00
C CYS A 199 -5.23 -2.71 20.48
N GLU A 200 -5.91 -2.51 21.60
CA GLU A 200 -7.03 -3.38 21.96
C GLU A 200 -8.13 -3.22 20.92
N ALA A 201 -8.68 -4.37 20.52
CA ALA A 201 -10.01 -4.56 19.97
C ALA A 201 -10.45 -3.68 18.80
N GLU A 202 -10.30 -4.21 17.57
CA GLU A 202 -11.37 -4.15 16.57
C GLU A 202 -11.20 -5.29 15.55
N MET A 203 -11.64 -6.49 15.95
CA MET A 203 -11.70 -7.65 15.04
C MET A 203 -12.92 -8.55 15.33
N SER A 204 -14.01 -7.95 15.81
CA SER A 204 -15.27 -8.64 16.15
C SER A 204 -16.31 -8.66 15.02
N LEU A 205 -15.93 -8.38 13.76
CA LEU A 205 -16.88 -8.39 12.63
C LEU A 205 -16.50 -9.33 11.46
N LEU A 206 -15.67 -10.34 11.71
CA LEU A 206 -15.37 -11.38 10.71
C LEU A 206 -16.22 -12.65 10.84
N ASN A 207 -17.18 -12.71 11.77
CA ASN A 207 -17.83 -13.97 12.16
C ASN A 207 -19.34 -14.11 11.90
N SER A 208 -20.00 -13.22 11.14
CA SER A 208 -21.46 -13.37 10.94
C SER A 208 -22.00 -13.27 9.52
N HIS A 209 -21.18 -13.02 8.50
CA HIS A 209 -21.64 -13.13 7.12
C HIS A 209 -20.52 -13.59 6.17
N PRO A 210 -20.82 -14.44 5.17
CA PRO A 210 -19.86 -14.79 4.11
C PRO A 210 -19.44 -13.57 3.24
N PHE A 211 -19.93 -12.37 3.57
CA PHE A 211 -19.73 -11.11 2.86
C PHE A 211 -18.66 -10.18 3.45
N SER A 212 -18.06 -10.43 4.63
CA SER A 212 -17.04 -9.49 5.16
C SER A 212 -15.62 -9.69 4.64
N PHE A 213 -15.33 -10.80 3.93
CA PHE A 213 -14.12 -10.92 3.10
C PHE A 213 -14.22 -10.17 1.76
N PHE A 214 -15.41 -9.66 1.42
CA PHE A 214 -15.69 -9.02 0.13
C PHE A 214 -15.32 -7.52 0.10
N CYS A 215 -15.20 -6.86 1.25
CA CYS A 215 -14.83 -5.43 1.33
C CYS A 215 -13.35 -5.13 1.07
N ILE A 216 -12.49 -6.15 0.93
CA ILE A 216 -11.06 -5.98 0.61
C ILE A 216 -10.77 -6.22 -0.89
N ASN A 217 -11.77 -6.54 -1.74
CA ASN A 217 -11.48 -6.78 -3.15
C ASN A 217 -12.46 -6.28 -4.22
N ILE A 218 -13.68 -5.81 -3.93
CA ILE A 218 -14.65 -5.52 -5.01
C ILE A 218 -15.53 -4.32 -4.68
N ALA A 219 -15.16 -3.16 -5.21
CA ALA A 219 -16.13 -2.30 -5.88
C ALA A 219 -15.39 -1.57 -7.01
N LEU A 220 -15.94 -1.67 -8.22
CA LEU A 220 -15.59 -0.91 -9.43
C LEU A 220 -14.65 -1.57 -10.47
N ASN A 221 -14.95 -2.82 -10.83
CA ASN A 221 -15.31 -3.03 -12.24
C ASN A 221 -16.76 -2.53 -12.39
N HIS A 222 -16.94 -1.26 -12.79
CA HIS A 222 -18.21 -0.78 -13.33
C HIS A 222 -18.15 -0.91 -14.85
N LEU A 223 -18.61 -2.06 -15.34
CA LEU A 223 -19.53 -2.27 -16.47
C LEU A 223 -19.69 -3.78 -16.73
#